data_AF-A0A178V8T5-F1
#
_entry.id   AF-A0A178V8T5-F1
#
_cell.length_a   1.000
_cell.length_b   1.000
_cell.length_c   1.000
_cell.angle_alpha   90.00
_cell.angle_beta   90.00
_cell.angle_gamma   90.00
#
_symmetry.space_group_name_H-M   'P 1'
#
loop_
_entity.id
_entity.type
_entity.pdbx_description
1 polymer ?
#
loop_
_entity_poly.entity_id
_entity_poly.type
_entity_poly.pdbx_seq_one_letter_code
_entity_poly.pdbx_strand_id
1 'polypeptide(L)'
;MAIVTGDRYLENLQRFLDEKADLLIDGTDVLKLNPAGLHYVHLRLESLRELELMLSGAPVDYLRAYVSDIGDFRALEQLRRILRLLPSLKVVSSLPSPARDPTPLSLLPFSKLKVLELRGCDLSTSSAKGLLELRHTLEKLICHNSTSVGKLNY
;
A
#
# COMPACT_ATOMS: atom_id res chain seq x y z
N MET A 1 7.39 -10.61 -19.50
CA MET A 1 7.20 -10.22 -18.08
C MET A 1 6.59 -11.41 -17.39
N ALA A 2 7.28 -12.00 -16.40
CA ALA A 2 6.71 -13.13 -15.66
C ALA A 2 5.43 -12.65 -14.97
N ILE A 3 4.33 -13.39 -15.15
CA ILE A 3 3.11 -13.18 -14.39
C ILE A 3 3.46 -13.54 -12.94
N VAL A 4 3.79 -12.52 -12.15
CA VAL A 4 3.94 -12.69 -10.70
C VAL A 4 2.53 -12.87 -10.18
N THR A 5 2.20 -14.08 -9.75
CA THR A 5 0.97 -14.35 -9.01
C THR A 5 0.92 -13.48 -7.76
N GLY A 6 -0.28 -13.14 -7.28
CA GLY A 6 -0.45 -12.24 -6.13
C GLY A 6 0.39 -12.66 -4.91
N ASP A 7 0.44 -13.96 -4.60
CA ASP A 7 1.17 -14.45 -3.43
C ASP A 7 2.68 -14.24 -3.55
N ARG A 8 3.25 -14.51 -4.74
CA ARG A 8 4.68 -14.24 -5.02
C ARG A 8 5.00 -12.74 -4.95
N TYR A 9 4.03 -11.86 -5.22
CA TYR A 9 4.23 -10.43 -5.09
C TYR A 9 4.41 -10.04 -3.62
N LEU A 10 3.56 -10.54 -2.72
CA LEU A 10 3.67 -10.25 -1.29
C LEU A 10 4.96 -10.81 -0.68
N GLU A 11 5.33 -12.04 -1.00
CA GLU A 11 6.58 -12.64 -0.52
C GLU A 11 7.80 -11.81 -0.93
N ASN A 12 7.84 -11.35 -2.19
CA ASN A 12 8.92 -10.51 -2.68
C ASN A 12 8.91 -9.12 -2.01
N LEU A 13 7.74 -8.53 -1.81
CA LEU A 13 7.62 -7.25 -1.12
C LEU A 13 8.06 -7.36 0.34
N GLN A 14 7.67 -8.42 1.04
CA GLN A 14 8.09 -8.69 2.41
C GLN A 14 9.60 -8.85 2.50
N ARG A 15 10.20 -9.69 1.66
CA ARG A 15 11.65 -9.86 1.61
C ARG A 15 12.37 -8.53 1.36
N PHE A 16 11.88 -7.74 0.41
CA PHE A 16 12.44 -6.42 0.11
C PHE A 16 12.35 -5.48 1.33
N LEU A 17 11.20 -5.46 2.00
CA LEU A 17 11.00 -4.62 3.18
C LEU A 17 11.85 -5.09 4.36
N ASP A 18 11.99 -6.40 4.59
CA ASP A 18 12.84 -6.94 5.65
C ASP A 18 14.31 -6.57 5.44
N GLU A 19 14.78 -6.56 4.18
CA GLU A 19 16.15 -6.16 3.83
C GLU A 19 16.39 -4.64 3.89
N LYS A 20 15.33 -3.83 3.72
CA LYS A 20 15.43 -2.37 3.55
C LYS A 20 14.70 -1.55 4.61
N ALA A 21 14.11 -2.18 5.61
CA ALA A 21 13.21 -1.53 6.58
C ALA A 21 13.85 -0.30 7.21
N ASP A 22 15.09 -0.42 7.71
CA ASP A 22 15.76 0.68 8.39
C ASP A 22 15.97 1.90 7.47
N LEU A 23 16.44 1.66 6.24
CA LEU A 23 16.64 2.70 5.22
C LEU A 23 15.33 3.33 4.73
N LEU A 24 14.25 2.55 4.72
CA LEU A 24 12.93 3.05 4.34
C LEU A 24 12.30 3.86 5.49
N ILE A 25 12.49 3.44 6.74
CA ILE A 25 11.93 4.08 7.93
C ILE A 25 12.66 5.39 8.25
N ASP A 26 14.00 5.42 8.10
CA ASP A 26 14.79 6.63 8.30
C ASP A 26 14.65 7.66 7.14
N GLY A 27 14.08 7.21 6.00
CA GLY A 27 13.81 8.03 4.83
C GLY A 27 14.99 8.17 3.85
N THR A 28 16.07 7.42 4.05
CA THR A 28 17.22 7.34 3.13
C THR A 28 16.83 6.72 1.79
N ASP A 29 15.91 5.75 1.81
CA ASP A 29 15.31 5.15 0.62
C ASP A 29 13.80 5.39 0.58
N VAL A 30 13.19 5.16 -0.58
CA VAL A 30 11.75 5.38 -0.83
C VAL A 30 11.11 4.10 -1.33
N LEU A 31 10.02 3.69 -0.69
CA LEU A 31 9.24 2.55 -1.16
C LEU A 31 8.59 2.91 -2.50
N LYS A 32 8.88 2.11 -3.53
CA LYS A 32 8.35 2.27 -4.89
C LYS A 32 7.40 1.13 -5.21
N LEU A 33 6.13 1.46 -5.43
CA LEU A 33 5.10 0.50 -5.85
C LEU A 33 4.49 0.94 -7.17
N ASN A 34 3.89 0.00 -7.91
CA ASN A 34 2.96 0.34 -8.97
C ASN A 34 1.51 0.35 -8.41
N PRO A 35 0.54 0.96 -9.12
CA PRO A 35 -0.84 1.04 -8.65
C PRO A 35 -1.46 -0.32 -8.34
N ALA A 36 -1.28 -1.31 -9.23
CA ALA A 36 -1.77 -2.67 -9.03
C ALA A 36 -1.24 -3.34 -7.76
N GLY A 37 0.06 -3.20 -7.49
CA GLY A 37 0.72 -3.74 -6.31
C GLY A 37 0.27 -3.07 -5.02
N LEU A 38 0.14 -1.74 -5.03
CA LEU A 38 -0.43 -1.01 -3.89
C LEU A 38 -1.88 -1.43 -3.61
N HIS A 39 -2.69 -1.58 -4.65
CA HIS A 39 -4.07 -2.05 -4.53
C HIS A 39 -4.14 -3.47 -3.98
N TYR A 40 -3.28 -4.37 -4.47
CA TYR A 40 -3.21 -5.74 -3.96
C TYR A 40 -2.83 -5.78 -2.47
N VAL A 41 -1.83 -4.99 -2.04
CA VAL A 41 -1.48 -4.85 -0.61
C VAL A 41 -2.68 -4.37 0.20
N HIS A 42 -3.43 -3.38 -0.30
CA HIS A 42 -4.63 -2.90 0.38
C HIS A 42 -5.67 -4.01 0.59
N LEU A 43 -6.00 -4.78 -0.45
CA LEU A 43 -6.96 -5.88 -0.35
C LEU A 43 -6.52 -6.92 0.67
N ARG A 44 -5.23 -7.28 0.68
CA ARG A 44 -4.68 -8.28 1.61
C ARG A 44 -4.70 -7.79 3.05
N LEU A 45 -4.47 -6.50 3.30
CA LEU A 45 -4.60 -5.91 4.62
C LEU A 45 -6.07 -5.71 5.06
N GLU A 46 -7.01 -5.55 4.14
CA GLU A 46 -8.45 -5.56 4.48
C GLU A 46 -8.90 -6.98 4.86
N SER A 47 -8.53 -8.01 4.11
CA SER A 47 -8.82 -9.41 4.48
C SER A 47 -8.24 -9.77 5.86
N LEU A 48 -7.03 -9.28 6.16
CA LEU A 48 -6.41 -9.41 7.49
C LEU A 48 -7.30 -8.81 8.59
N ARG A 49 -7.80 -7.58 8.37
CA ARG A 49 -8.66 -6.88 9.32
C ARG A 49 -10.01 -7.57 9.49
N GLU A 50 -10.61 -8.05 8.42
CA GLU A 50 -11.86 -8.82 8.46
C GLU A 50 -11.69 -10.10 9.28
N LEU A 51 -10.58 -10.81 9.08
CA LEU A 51 -10.25 -11.99 9.87
C LEU A 51 -10.05 -11.65 11.36
N GLU A 52 -9.30 -10.59 11.68
CA GLU A 52 -9.11 -10.11 13.06
C GLU A 52 -10.45 -9.83 13.75
N LEU A 53 -11.40 -9.23 13.03
CA LEU A 53 -12.75 -8.97 13.52
C LEU A 53 -13.55 -10.26 13.76
N MET A 54 -13.49 -11.21 12.83
CA MET A 54 -14.15 -12.52 12.99
C MET A 54 -13.62 -13.28 14.21
N LEU A 55 -12.30 -13.28 14.42
CA LEU A 55 -11.65 -13.98 15.53
C LEU A 55 -11.96 -13.36 16.89
N SER A 56 -12.26 -12.05 16.96
CA SER A 56 -12.61 -11.37 18.20
C SER A 56 -13.89 -11.89 18.91
N GLY A 57 -14.64 -12.79 18.26
CA GLY A 57 -15.81 -13.47 18.83
C GLY A 57 -15.95 -14.96 18.48
N ALA A 58 -14.88 -15.63 18.03
CA ALA A 58 -14.98 -16.99 17.46
C ALA A 58 -14.84 -18.13 18.51
N PRO A 59 -15.61 -19.24 18.38
CA PRO A 59 -15.40 -20.48 19.14
C PRO A 59 -14.07 -21.18 18.81
N VAL A 60 -13.57 -22.00 19.75
CA VAL A 60 -12.23 -22.64 19.71
C VAL A 60 -11.97 -23.48 18.45
N ASP A 61 -12.99 -24.09 17.83
CA ASP A 61 -12.82 -24.92 16.63
C ASP A 61 -12.49 -24.11 15.36
N TYR A 62 -12.87 -22.83 15.31
CA TYR A 62 -12.43 -21.91 14.25
C TYR A 62 -10.93 -21.59 14.34
N LEU A 63 -10.37 -21.62 15.56
CA LEU A 63 -8.93 -21.41 15.77
C LEU A 63 -8.09 -22.56 15.19
N ARG A 64 -8.65 -23.77 15.02
CA ARG A 64 -7.90 -24.91 14.45
C ARG A 64 -7.69 -24.79 12.94
N ALA A 65 -8.65 -24.22 12.21
CA ALA A 65 -8.47 -23.88 10.79
C ALA A 65 -7.45 -22.73 10.62
N TYR A 66 -7.45 -21.78 11.57
CA TYR A 66 -6.52 -20.65 11.60
C TYR A 66 -5.05 -21.05 11.76
N VAL A 67 -4.75 -22.18 12.42
CA VAL A 67 -3.36 -22.66 12.62
C VAL A 67 -2.62 -22.93 11.30
N SER A 68 -3.33 -23.30 10.24
CA SER A 68 -2.75 -23.61 8.93
C SER A 68 -2.19 -22.37 8.20
N ASP A 69 -2.73 -21.17 8.49
CA ASP A 69 -2.43 -19.92 7.76
C ASP A 69 -1.64 -18.89 8.60
N ILE A 70 -1.13 -19.29 9.78
CA ILE A 70 -0.42 -18.40 10.72
C ILE A 70 0.81 -17.72 10.08
N GLY A 71 1.51 -18.43 9.18
CA GLY A 71 2.69 -17.90 8.50
C GLY A 71 2.38 -16.67 7.68
N ASP A 72 1.36 -16.75 6.82
CA ASP A 72 0.92 -15.66 5.96
C ASP A 72 0.36 -14.49 6.76
N PHE A 73 -0.40 -14.78 7.83
CA PHE A 73 -0.93 -13.78 8.73
C PHE A 73 0.19 -12.96 9.39
N ARG A 74 1.20 -13.65 9.96
CA ARG A 74 2.33 -12.99 10.61
C ARG A 74 3.10 -12.09 9.65
N ALA A 75 3.25 -12.53 8.41
CA ALA A 75 3.95 -11.79 7.39
C ALA A 75 3.15 -10.54 6.95
N LEU A 76 1.81 -10.64 6.85
CA LEU A 76 0.93 -9.49 6.62
C LEU A 76 0.90 -8.51 7.80
N GLU A 77 0.97 -9.00 9.04
CA GLU A 77 1.11 -8.17 10.23
C GLU A 77 2.42 -7.36 10.22
N GLN A 78 3.54 -8.02 9.88
CA GLN A 78 4.83 -7.35 9.75
C GLN A 78 4.81 -6.30 8.64
N LEU A 79 4.26 -6.65 7.47
CA LEU A 79 4.05 -5.70 6.38
C LEU A 79 3.24 -4.48 6.86
N ARG A 80 2.11 -4.69 7.53
CA ARG A 80 1.28 -3.62 8.10
C ARG A 80 2.06 -2.71 9.05
N ARG A 81 2.92 -3.28 9.90
CA ARG A 81 3.75 -2.52 10.85
C ARG A 81 4.78 -1.66 10.14
N ILE A 82 5.49 -2.21 9.16
CA ILE A 82 6.51 -1.47 8.41
C ILE A 82 5.86 -0.33 7.62
N LEU A 83 4.79 -0.60 6.86
CA LEU A 83 4.11 0.40 6.03
C LEU A 83 3.63 1.62 6.85
N ARG A 84 3.17 1.40 8.09
CA ARG A 84 2.75 2.49 9.00
C ARG A 84 3.90 3.43 9.38
N LEU A 85 5.13 2.94 9.36
CA LEU A 85 6.31 3.71 9.76
C LEU A 85 6.95 4.50 8.62
N LEU A 86 6.58 4.20 7.36
CA LEU A 86 7.28 4.76 6.23
C LEU A 86 6.96 6.27 6.06
N PRO A 87 8.00 7.12 5.95
CA PRO A 87 7.85 8.55 5.72
C PRO A 87 7.62 8.87 4.23
N SER A 88 8.01 7.99 3.31
CA SER A 88 8.03 8.29 1.87
C SER A 88 7.49 7.12 1.03
N LEU A 89 6.61 7.44 0.09
CA LEU A 89 6.02 6.50 -0.86
C LEU A 89 6.03 7.10 -2.26
N LYS A 90 6.42 6.29 -3.23
CA LYS A 90 6.34 6.61 -4.65
C LYS A 90 5.51 5.56 -5.37
N VAL A 91 4.44 6.00 -6.02
CA VAL A 91 3.59 5.15 -6.86
C VAL A 91 3.83 5.51 -8.32
N VAL A 92 4.29 4.53 -9.10
CA VAL A 92 4.64 4.72 -10.52
C VAL A 92 3.85 3.74 -11.37
N SER A 93 3.00 4.27 -12.24
CA SER A 93 2.33 3.48 -13.26
C SER A 93 3.34 2.88 -14.24
N SER A 94 3.12 1.63 -14.63
CA SER A 94 3.87 0.96 -15.70
C SER A 94 3.28 1.23 -17.09
N LEU A 95 2.14 1.93 -17.19
CA LEU A 95 1.52 2.25 -18.46
C LEU A 95 2.34 3.31 -19.22
N PRO A 96 2.41 3.20 -20.56
CA PRO A 96 3.12 4.18 -21.36
C PRO A 96 2.40 5.54 -21.31
N SER A 97 3.17 6.62 -21.17
CA SER A 97 2.63 7.99 -21.30
C SER A 97 2.01 8.16 -22.70
N PRO A 98 0.82 8.80 -22.83
CA PRO A 98 0.10 9.60 -21.84
C PRO A 98 -0.93 8.82 -21.02
N ALA A 99 -1.03 7.49 -21.16
CA ALA A 99 -2.03 6.70 -20.45
C ALA A 99 -1.86 6.81 -18.93
N ARG A 100 -2.99 6.81 -18.22
CA ARG A 100 -3.04 6.85 -16.76
C ARG A 100 -3.64 5.56 -16.25
N ASP A 101 -3.09 5.08 -15.14
CA ASP A 101 -3.54 3.84 -14.51
C ASP A 101 -4.78 4.13 -13.65
N PRO A 102 -5.95 3.55 -14.00
CA PRO A 102 -7.19 3.77 -13.26
C PRO A 102 -7.29 2.94 -11.98
N THR A 103 -6.25 2.16 -11.63
CA THR A 103 -6.27 1.30 -10.45
C THR A 103 -6.48 2.14 -9.18
N PRO A 104 -7.49 1.80 -8.34
CA PRO A 104 -7.76 2.54 -7.11
C PRO A 104 -6.57 2.52 -6.15
N LEU A 105 -6.14 3.71 -5.73
CA LEU A 105 -5.06 3.87 -4.75
C LEU A 105 -5.62 3.89 -3.32
N SER A 106 -4.98 3.15 -2.42
CA SER A 106 -5.28 3.19 -0.99
C SER A 106 -4.02 3.45 -0.18
N LEU A 107 -4.04 4.56 0.54
CA LEU A 107 -2.97 5.06 1.40
C LEU A 107 -3.23 4.77 2.88
N LEU A 108 -4.35 4.11 3.20
CA LEU A 108 -4.72 3.73 4.58
C LEU A 108 -3.63 2.95 5.34
N PRO A 109 -2.79 2.10 4.70
CA PRO A 109 -1.72 1.42 5.41
C PRO A 109 -0.64 2.34 5.97
N PHE A 110 -0.52 3.58 5.48
CA PHE A 110 0.54 4.52 5.83
C PHE A 110 0.01 5.56 6.81
N SER A 111 0.54 5.61 8.03
CA SER A 111 0.11 6.58 9.05
C SER A 111 1.10 7.72 9.27
N LYS A 112 2.38 7.52 8.94
CA LYS A 112 3.45 8.52 9.11
C LYS A 112 3.97 9.11 7.79
N LEU A 113 3.21 8.94 6.70
CA LEU A 113 3.64 9.38 5.39
C LEU A 113 3.79 10.90 5.33
N LYS A 114 5.00 11.37 5.00
CA LYS A 114 5.35 12.78 4.81
C LYS A 114 5.46 13.14 3.33
N VAL A 115 5.98 12.24 2.51
CA VAL A 115 6.21 12.46 1.08
C VAL A 115 5.45 11.43 0.26
N LEU A 116 4.55 11.90 -0.60
CA LEU A 116 3.85 11.08 -1.58
C LEU A 116 4.14 11.57 -2.99
N GLU A 117 4.64 10.66 -3.83
CA GLU A 117 4.86 10.92 -5.25
C GLU A 117 4.01 9.98 -6.11
N LEU A 118 3.18 10.53 -6.98
CA LEU A 118 2.28 9.80 -7.87
C LEU A 118 2.64 10.09 -9.33
N ARG A 119 2.98 9.06 -10.11
CA ARG A 119 3.31 9.19 -11.53
C ARG A 119 2.40 8.32 -12.40
N GLY A 120 1.64 8.97 -13.28
CA GLY A 120 0.75 8.30 -14.23
C GLY A 120 -0.42 7.56 -13.58
N CYS A 121 -0.84 7.96 -12.37
CA CYS A 121 -1.99 7.39 -11.66
C CYS A 121 -3.23 8.25 -11.93
N ASP A 122 -4.37 7.66 -12.28
CA ASP A 122 -5.58 8.45 -12.55
C ASP A 122 -6.36 8.78 -11.28
N LEU A 123 -6.07 9.95 -10.70
CA LEU A 123 -6.81 10.45 -9.54
C LEU A 123 -8.18 11.05 -9.90
N SER A 124 -8.50 11.21 -11.19
CA SER A 124 -9.75 11.83 -11.63
C SER A 124 -10.93 10.85 -11.61
N THR A 125 -10.66 9.56 -11.82
CA THR A 125 -11.67 8.49 -11.82
C THR A 125 -11.72 7.73 -10.50
N SER A 126 -10.64 7.73 -9.72
CA SER A 126 -10.60 7.13 -8.39
C SER A 126 -9.83 8.02 -7.41
N SER A 127 -10.51 8.55 -6.40
CA SER A 127 -9.85 9.28 -5.32
C SER A 127 -8.96 8.33 -4.53
N ALA A 128 -7.75 8.75 -4.18
CA ALA A 128 -6.88 7.97 -3.30
C ALA A 128 -7.48 7.88 -1.89
N LYS A 129 -7.97 6.69 -1.51
CA LYS A 129 -8.50 6.40 -0.16
C LYS A 129 -7.38 6.63 0.86
N GLY A 130 -7.65 7.30 1.98
CA GLY A 130 -6.62 7.59 2.98
C GLY A 130 -5.87 8.92 2.77
N LEU A 131 -6.06 9.62 1.64
CA LEU A 131 -5.32 10.86 1.37
C LEU A 131 -5.72 12.00 2.31
N LEU A 132 -7.00 12.10 2.69
CA LEU A 132 -7.51 13.14 3.59
C LEU A 132 -7.08 12.90 5.04
N GLU A 133 -6.89 11.64 5.42
CA GLU A 133 -6.40 11.20 6.73
C GLU A 133 -4.93 11.55 6.91
N LEU A 134 -4.17 11.56 5.81
CA LEU A 134 -2.77 11.98 5.77
C LEU A 134 -2.56 13.50 5.82
N ARG A 135 -3.63 14.32 5.80
CA ARG A 135 -3.49 15.80 5.78
C ARG A 135 -2.65 16.39 6.92
N HIS A 136 -2.56 15.67 8.04
CA HIS A 136 -1.85 16.11 9.24
C HIS A 136 -0.37 15.68 9.26
N THR A 137 0.02 14.76 8.39
CA THR A 137 1.36 14.17 8.34
C THR A 137 2.07 14.44 7.02
N LEU A 138 1.31 14.61 5.94
CA LEU A 138 1.83 14.81 4.60
C LEU A 138 2.40 16.23 4.45
N GLU A 139 3.70 16.30 4.25
CA GLU A 139 4.46 17.54 4.05
C GLU A 139 4.61 17.86 2.55
N LYS A 140 4.61 16.83 1.68
CA LYS A 140 4.85 16.98 0.24
C LYS A 140 4.03 16.00 -0.60
N LEU A 141 3.26 16.53 -1.54
CA LEU A 141 2.54 15.76 -2.58
C LEU A 141 3.05 16.15 -3.96
N ILE A 142 3.57 15.19 -4.72
CA ILE A 142 4.09 15.39 -6.08
C ILE A 142 3.26 14.56 -7.06
N CYS A 143 2.67 15.21 -8.06
CA CYS A 143 1.86 14.53 -9.07
C CYS A 143 2.44 14.79 -10.48
N HIS A 144 2.73 13.72 -11.23
CA HIS A 144 3.18 13.80 -12.63
C HIS A 144 2.23 13.01 -13.53
N ASN A 145 1.53 13.70 -14.45
CA ASN A 145 0.47 13.11 -15.28
C ASN A 145 -0.57 12.32 -14.46
N SER A 146 -0.87 12.78 -13.23
CA SER A 146 -1.76 12.08 -12.29
C SER A 146 -3.07 12.81 -11.99
N THR A 147 -3.23 14.04 -12.50
CA THR A 147 -4.46 14.83 -12.40
C THR A 147 -4.82 15.39 -13.77
N SER A 148 -6.11 15.49 -14.08
CA SER A 148 -6.56 16.34 -15.19
C SER A 148 -6.12 17.78 -14.88
N VAL A 149 -5.61 18.49 -15.89
CA VAL A 149 -5.18 19.89 -15.74
C VAL A 149 -6.42 20.72 -15.44
N GLY A 150 -6.68 20.91 -14.16
CA GLY A 150 -7.70 21.77 -13.59
C GLY A 150 -7.16 22.24 -12.25
N LYS A 151 -6.77 23.52 -12.19
CA LYS A 151 -6.19 24.22 -11.04
C LYS A 151 -6.82 23.77 -9.72
N LEU A 152 -6.05 23.09 -8.87
CA LEU A 152 -6.27 23.15 -7.43
C LEU A 152 -5.52 24.37 -6.92
N ASN A 153 -6.19 25.52 -6.96
CA ASN A 153 -5.83 26.64 -6.09
C ASN A 153 -6.29 26.22 -4.68
N TYR A 154 -5.34 26.04 -3.77
CA TYR A 154 -5.60 26.20 -2.34
C TYR A 154 -5.32 27.65 -1.98
#